data_AF-A0A2V6SSA6-F1
#
_entry.id   AF-A0A2V6SSA6-F1
#
_cell.length_a   1.000
_cell.length_b   1.000
_cell.length_c   1.000
_cell.angle_alpha   90.00
_cell.angle_beta   90.00
_cell.angle_gamma   90.00
#
_symmetry.space_group_name_H-M   'P 1'
#
loop_
_entity.id
_entity.type
_entity.pdbx_description
1 polymer ?
#
loop_
_entity_poly.entity_id
_entity_poly.type
_entity_poly.pdbx_seq_one_letter_code
_entity_poly.pdbx_strand_id
1 'polypeptide(L)'
;MPKLKKPRETPPPPAPSRPDWIIVGLALVGLAVAGYLTALKLGGNQAFLCRDGSGCDIVQASRYSLLAGVPTALWGAAVYAAILVLSVIPRTVRRWQMAFMLAAAAVAFSIYLTYLSVFAIGATCPYCLASGVISLLLLVTMLVRRPVAQGRAAQAYTLKRLAGLGITAGVAAVLVGAFIFAADFSTPAGYQVALAEHLKKNQAIFYGAYW
;
A
#
# COMPACT_ATOMS: atom_id res chain seq x y z
N MET A 1 13.26 -56.91 20.76
CA MET A 1 13.83 -56.12 19.65
C MET A 1 13.63 -54.64 19.92
N PRO A 2 14.66 -53.89 20.33
CA PRO A 2 14.54 -52.45 20.58
C PRO A 2 14.42 -51.70 19.24
N LYS A 3 13.39 -50.86 19.13
CA LYS A 3 13.12 -50.03 17.94
C LYS A 3 14.28 -49.05 17.74
N LEU A 4 15.10 -49.28 16.71
CA LEU A 4 16.13 -48.34 16.26
C LEU A 4 15.47 -47.00 15.89
N LYS A 5 15.74 -45.99 16.71
CA LYS A 5 15.30 -44.61 16.51
C LYS A 5 16.05 -44.04 15.29
N LYS A 6 15.32 -43.72 14.21
CA LYS A 6 15.90 -43.11 13.00
C LYS A 6 16.77 -41.89 13.38
N PRO A 7 18.02 -41.79 12.90
CA PRO A 7 18.83 -40.60 13.08
C PRO A 7 18.07 -39.37 12.57
N ARG A 8 17.94 -38.33 13.40
CA ARG A 8 17.45 -37.03 12.93
C ARG A 8 18.55 -36.46 12.04
N GLU A 9 18.36 -36.52 10.74
CA GLU A 9 19.21 -35.78 9.80
C GLU A 9 19.18 -34.32 10.21
N THR A 10 20.33 -33.83 10.69
CA THR A 10 20.52 -32.41 10.95
C THR A 10 20.44 -31.70 9.61
N PRO A 11 19.51 -30.76 9.45
CA PRO A 11 19.35 -30.13 8.17
C PRO A 11 20.60 -29.33 7.81
N PRO A 12 20.97 -29.31 6.52
CA PRO A 12 22.13 -28.57 6.05
C PRO A 12 21.95 -27.07 6.38
N PRO A 13 23.05 -26.38 6.74
CA PRO A 13 23.00 -24.96 7.07
C PRO A 13 22.39 -24.17 5.90
N PRO A 14 21.52 -23.18 6.17
CA PRO A 14 20.85 -22.42 5.13
C PRO A 14 21.91 -21.73 4.24
N ALA A 15 21.89 -22.05 2.95
CA ALA A 15 22.77 -21.45 1.97
C ALA A 15 22.64 -19.92 2.00
N PRO A 16 23.73 -19.16 1.81
CA PRO A 16 23.68 -17.69 1.80
C PRO A 16 22.71 -17.24 0.72
N SER A 17 21.57 -16.69 1.15
CA SER A 17 20.53 -16.18 0.28
C SER A 17 21.11 -15.03 -0.54
N ARG A 18 21.36 -15.27 -1.84
CA ARG A 18 21.71 -14.20 -2.77
C ARG A 18 20.63 -13.11 -2.68
N PRO A 19 20.99 -11.81 -2.80
CA PRO A 19 19.99 -10.76 -2.89
C PRO A 19 19.05 -11.11 -4.03
N ASP A 20 17.75 -11.17 -3.73
CA ASP A 20 16.73 -11.43 -4.73
C ASP A 20 16.63 -10.19 -5.62
N TRP A 21 17.43 -10.13 -6.68
CA TRP A 21 17.47 -9.03 -7.64
C TRP A 21 16.07 -8.67 -8.18
N ILE A 22 15.16 -9.64 -8.20
CA ILE A 22 13.75 -9.43 -8.55
C ILE A 22 13.05 -8.52 -7.53
N ILE A 23 13.21 -8.75 -6.22
CA ILE A 23 12.58 -7.94 -5.18
C ILE A 23 13.16 -6.52 -5.19
N VAL A 24 14.47 -6.41 -5.38
CA VAL A 24 15.14 -5.10 -5.50
C VAL A 24 14.63 -4.35 -6.73
N GLY A 25 14.53 -5.03 -7.88
CA GLY A 25 14.01 -4.45 -9.11
C GLY A 25 12.58 -3.95 -8.96
N LEU A 26 11.67 -4.77 -8.40
CA LEU A 26 10.29 -4.36 -8.16
C LEU A 26 10.17 -3.20 -7.16
N ALA A 27 10.95 -3.22 -6.07
CA ALA A 27 10.95 -2.13 -5.10
C ALA A 27 11.47 -0.82 -5.71
N LEU A 28 12.48 -0.90 -6.59
CA LEU A 28 13.05 0.26 -7.28
C LEU A 28 12.06 0.84 -8.30
N VAL A 29 11.35 -0.02 -9.05
CA VAL A 29 10.27 0.42 -9.95
C VAL A 29 9.13 1.08 -9.16
N GLY A 30 8.69 0.47 -8.06
CA GLY A 30 7.67 1.05 -7.18
C GLY A 30 8.08 2.41 -6.61
N LEU A 31 9.35 2.52 -6.17
CA LEU A 31 9.93 3.77 -5.68
C LEU A 31 10.00 4.83 -6.78
N ALA A 32 10.41 4.46 -8.00
CA ALA A 32 10.48 5.39 -9.12
C ALA A 32 9.09 5.93 -9.49
N VAL A 33 8.07 5.07 -9.54
CA VAL A 33 6.69 5.48 -9.83
C VAL A 33 6.14 6.39 -8.72
N ALA A 34 6.32 6.02 -7.46
CA ALA A 34 5.84 6.81 -6.32
C ALA A 34 6.59 8.15 -6.19
N GLY A 35 7.90 8.14 -6.42
CA GLY A 35 8.74 9.33 -6.45
C GLY A 35 8.37 10.27 -7.59
N TYR A 36 8.10 9.73 -8.78
CA TYR A 36 7.64 10.51 -9.93
C TYR A 36 6.31 11.23 -9.64
N LEU A 37 5.32 10.52 -9.07
CA LEU A 37 4.04 11.11 -8.68
C LEU A 37 4.20 12.18 -7.59
N THR A 38 5.10 11.95 -6.64
CA THR A 38 5.39 12.91 -5.57
C THR A 38 6.02 14.19 -6.13
N ALA A 39 6.99 14.05 -7.03
CA ALA A 39 7.64 15.18 -7.70
C ALA A 39 6.64 16.00 -8.53
N LEU A 40 5.73 15.33 -9.24
CA LEU A 40 4.65 15.99 -9.99
C LEU A 40 3.70 16.77 -9.09
N LYS A 41 3.28 16.16 -7.97
CA LYS A 41 2.38 16.80 -6.99
C LYS A 41 3.02 18.04 -6.36
N LEU A 42 4.32 18.00 -6.08
CA LEU A 42 5.09 19.14 -5.56
C LEU A 42 5.38 20.20 -6.61
N GLY A 43 5.63 19.79 -7.85
CA GLY A 43 5.92 20.67 -8.98
C GLY A 43 4.69 21.30 -9.62
N GLY A 44 3.47 20.91 -9.21
CA GLY A 44 2.22 21.36 -9.83
C GLY A 44 2.01 20.85 -11.26
N ASN A 45 2.79 19.86 -11.69
CA ASN A 45 2.74 19.31 -13.04
C ASN A 45 1.84 18.07 -13.12
N GLN A 46 1.24 17.86 -14.28
CA GLN A 46 0.37 16.72 -14.54
C GLN A 46 1.16 15.46 -14.90
N ALA A 47 0.64 14.30 -14.53
CA ALA A 47 1.29 13.03 -14.82
C ALA A 47 1.21 12.69 -16.33
N PHE A 48 2.24 12.01 -16.84
CA PHE A 48 2.45 11.74 -18.27
C PHE A 48 1.36 10.87 -18.94
N LEU A 49 0.42 10.34 -18.15
CA LEU A 49 -0.73 9.55 -18.59
C LEU A 49 -2.07 10.06 -18.03
N CYS A 50 -2.07 11.23 -17.40
CA CYS A 50 -3.27 11.87 -16.87
C CYS A 50 -3.52 13.12 -17.71
N ARG A 51 -4.45 13.02 -18.65
CA ARG A 51 -4.89 14.14 -19.49
C ARG A 51 -5.68 15.14 -18.61
N ASP A 52 -5.61 16.43 -18.92
CA ASP A 52 -6.50 17.45 -18.36
C ASP A 52 -7.96 16.97 -18.37
N GLY A 53 -8.62 16.98 -17.21
CA GLY A 53 -10.01 16.53 -17.06
C GLY A 53 -10.22 15.01 -17.14
N SER A 54 -9.15 14.21 -17.10
CA SER A 54 -9.27 12.75 -17.01
C SER A 54 -9.56 12.28 -15.58
N GLY A 55 -10.14 11.08 -15.46
CA GLY A 55 -10.39 10.43 -14.16
C GLY A 55 -9.19 10.39 -13.22
N CYS A 56 -7.97 10.30 -13.76
CA CYS A 56 -6.76 10.34 -12.95
C CYS A 56 -6.50 11.71 -12.32
N ASP A 57 -6.72 12.80 -13.05
CA ASP A 57 -6.51 14.16 -12.56
C ASP A 57 -7.49 14.47 -11.43
N ILE A 58 -8.75 14.07 -11.58
CA ILE A 58 -9.78 14.18 -10.55
C ILE A 58 -9.38 13.39 -9.29
N VAL A 59 -8.91 12.15 -9.44
CA VAL A 59 -8.43 11.34 -8.31
C VAL A 59 -7.25 12.02 -7.63
N GLN A 60 -6.27 12.52 -8.40
CA GLN A 60 -5.09 13.21 -7.88
C GLN A 60 -5.41 14.56 -7.22
N ALA A 61 -6.39 15.30 -7.73
CA ALA A 61 -6.86 16.56 -7.17
C ALA A 61 -7.76 16.35 -5.95
N SER A 62 -8.35 15.16 -5.80
CA SER A 62 -9.22 14.85 -4.67
C SER A 62 -8.48 14.90 -3.33
N ARG A 63 -9.25 15.14 -2.26
CA ARG A 63 -8.79 15.06 -0.87
C ARG A 63 -8.11 13.73 -0.51
N TYR A 64 -8.45 12.64 -1.20
CA TYR A 64 -7.86 11.32 -0.96
C TYR A 64 -6.40 11.21 -1.40
N SER A 65 -5.90 12.20 -2.12
CA SER A 65 -4.49 12.29 -2.53
C SER A 65 -3.58 12.88 -1.44
N LEU A 66 -4.17 13.41 -0.37
CA LEU A 66 -3.46 13.88 0.81
C LEU A 66 -3.86 13.02 2.01
N LEU A 67 -2.87 12.46 2.70
CA LEU A 67 -3.05 11.74 3.95
C LEU A 67 -2.31 12.52 5.04
N ALA A 68 -3.06 13.04 6.03
CA ALA A 68 -2.55 13.92 7.08
C ALA A 68 -1.77 15.14 6.55
N GLY A 69 -2.26 15.76 5.46
CA GLY A 69 -1.63 16.91 4.81
C GLY A 69 -0.44 16.59 3.89
N VAL A 70 -0.05 15.31 3.78
CA VAL A 70 1.10 14.87 2.96
C VAL A 70 0.61 14.02 1.78
N PRO A 71 1.21 14.14 0.57
CA PRO A 71 0.81 13.31 -0.57
C PRO A 71 0.86 11.82 -0.25
N THR A 72 -0.21 11.09 -0.58
CA THR A 72 -0.28 9.63 -0.39
C THR A 72 0.79 8.89 -1.19
N ALA A 73 1.23 9.47 -2.31
CA ALA A 73 2.36 9.00 -3.09
C ALA A 73 3.67 8.97 -2.29
N LEU A 74 3.88 9.92 -1.37
CA LEU A 74 5.07 9.99 -0.53
C LEU A 74 5.09 8.87 0.51
N TRP A 75 3.93 8.54 1.09
CA TRP A 75 3.78 7.37 1.97
C TRP A 75 4.08 6.06 1.23
N GLY A 76 3.57 5.92 0.00
CA GLY A 76 3.90 4.78 -0.87
C GLY A 76 5.40 4.68 -1.16
N ALA A 77 6.04 5.81 -1.50
CA ALA A 77 7.48 5.87 -1.73
C ALA A 77 8.28 5.46 -0.49
N ALA A 78 7.87 5.92 0.70
CA ALA A 78 8.52 5.54 1.96
C ALA A 78 8.43 4.04 2.24
N VAL A 79 7.29 3.40 1.96
CA VAL A 79 7.13 1.95 2.09
C VAL A 79 8.02 1.19 1.10
N TYR A 80 8.05 1.60 -0.17
CA TYR A 80 8.94 0.99 -1.16
C TYR A 80 10.42 1.17 -0.82
N ALA A 81 10.81 2.36 -0.31
CA ALA A 81 12.16 2.62 0.16
C ALA A 81 12.54 1.72 1.33
N ALA A 82 11.64 1.56 2.32
CA ALA A 82 11.87 0.68 3.46
C ALA A 82 12.05 -0.78 3.01
N ILE A 83 11.22 -1.26 2.07
CA ILE A 83 11.35 -2.60 1.49
C ILE A 83 12.69 -2.77 0.75
N LEU A 84 13.12 -1.75 -0.01
CA LEU A 84 14.39 -1.76 -0.73
C LEU A 84 15.58 -1.85 0.23
N VAL A 85 15.62 -0.99 1.26
CA VAL A 85 16.67 -1.01 2.30
C VAL A 85 16.70 -2.35 3.03
N LEU A 86 15.53 -2.88 3.41
CA LEU A 86 15.41 -4.19 4.05
C LEU A 86 15.86 -5.35 3.15
N SER A 87 15.82 -5.17 1.83
CA SER A 87 16.25 -6.20 0.85
C SER A 87 17.74 -6.16 0.54
N VAL A 88 18.41 -5.00 0.73
CA VAL A 88 19.86 -4.85 0.51
C VAL A 88 20.67 -5.30 1.73
N ILE A 89 20.12 -5.14 2.93
CA ILE A 89 20.77 -5.53 4.19
C ILE A 89 20.61 -7.06 4.42
N PRO A 90 21.58 -7.76 5.04
CA PRO A 90 21.50 -9.20 5.31
C PRO A 90 20.19 -9.61 6.01
N ARG A 91 19.57 -10.66 5.45
CA ARG A 91 18.24 -11.16 5.84
C ARG A 91 18.27 -11.81 7.22
N THR A 92 17.70 -11.12 8.20
CA THR A 92 17.27 -11.73 9.45
C THR A 92 15.79 -12.07 9.37
N VAL A 93 15.35 -13.11 10.09
CA VAL A 93 13.94 -13.54 10.14
C VAL A 93 13.01 -12.38 10.51
N ARG A 94 13.46 -11.52 11.43
CA ARG A 94 12.71 -10.34 11.90
C ARG A 94 12.59 -9.24 10.83
N ARG A 95 13.63 -8.99 10.03
CA ARG A 95 13.59 -8.02 8.92
C ARG A 95 12.71 -8.48 7.78
N TRP A 96 12.78 -9.77 7.45
CA TRP A 96 11.92 -10.36 6.44
C TRP A 96 10.43 -10.31 6.88
N GLN A 97 10.13 -10.53 8.16
CA GLN A 97 8.80 -10.32 8.73
C GLN A 97 8.32 -8.87 8.61
N MET A 98 9.16 -7.88 8.93
CA MET A 98 8.82 -6.47 8.79
C MET A 98 8.53 -6.09 7.34
N ALA A 99 9.38 -6.51 6.40
CA ALA A 99 9.17 -6.27 4.97
C ALA A 99 7.85 -6.90 4.47
N PHE A 100 7.50 -8.09 4.96
CA PHE A 100 6.24 -8.75 4.66
C PHE A 100 5.03 -7.98 5.22
N MET A 101 5.10 -7.48 6.45
CA MET A 101 4.03 -6.68 7.05
C MET A 101 3.84 -5.36 6.29
N LEU A 102 4.92 -4.71 5.88
CA LEU A 102 4.88 -3.50 5.05
C LEU A 102 4.26 -3.76 3.67
N ALA A 103 4.63 -4.85 3.00
CA ALA A 103 4.04 -5.23 1.72
C ALA A 103 2.53 -5.56 1.87
N ALA A 104 2.14 -6.27 2.93
CA ALA A 104 0.74 -6.59 3.20
C ALA A 104 -0.08 -5.33 3.49
N ALA A 105 0.46 -4.40 4.28
CA ALA A 105 -0.15 -3.10 4.54
C ALA A 105 -0.29 -2.27 3.25
N ALA A 106 0.74 -2.23 2.41
CA ALA A 106 0.70 -1.53 1.12
C ALA A 106 -0.38 -2.07 0.18
N VAL A 107 -0.52 -3.40 0.08
CA VAL A 107 -1.57 -4.05 -0.73
C VAL A 107 -2.96 -3.72 -0.17
N ALA A 108 -3.16 -3.86 1.13
CA ALA A 108 -4.45 -3.55 1.76
C ALA A 108 -4.85 -2.09 1.55
N PHE A 109 -3.90 -1.17 1.74
CA PHE A 109 -4.12 0.26 1.50
C PHE A 109 -4.38 0.56 0.02
N SER A 110 -3.69 -0.11 -0.91
CA SER A 110 -3.94 0.05 -2.34
C SER A 110 -5.32 -0.45 -2.75
N ILE A 111 -5.81 -1.55 -2.17
CA ILE A 111 -7.19 -2.03 -2.38
C ILE A 111 -8.19 -1.00 -1.86
N TYR A 112 -7.93 -0.44 -0.67
CA TYR A 112 -8.78 0.60 -0.08
C TYR A 112 -8.86 1.86 -0.96
N LEU A 113 -7.73 2.35 -1.48
CA LEU A 113 -7.73 3.50 -2.40
C LEU A 113 -8.41 3.18 -3.73
N THR A 114 -8.24 1.97 -4.25
CA THR A 114 -8.93 1.53 -5.47
C THR A 114 -10.44 1.51 -5.25
N TYR A 115 -10.88 0.98 -4.12
CA TYR A 115 -12.29 0.99 -3.71
C TYR A 115 -12.83 2.43 -3.64
N LEU A 116 -12.11 3.35 -2.98
CA LEU A 116 -12.49 4.76 -2.93
C LEU A 116 -12.58 5.41 -4.33
N SER A 117 -11.61 5.14 -5.20
CA SER A 117 -11.61 5.71 -6.55
C SER A 117 -12.83 5.29 -7.38
N VAL A 118 -13.24 4.03 -7.27
CA VAL A 118 -14.38 3.48 -8.01
C VAL A 118 -15.72 3.88 -7.39
N PHE A 119 -15.85 3.80 -6.06
CA PHE A 119 -17.13 4.01 -5.38
C PHE A 119 -17.40 5.45 -4.94
N ALA A 120 -16.37 6.21 -4.56
CA ALA A 120 -16.54 7.58 -4.07
C ALA A 120 -16.36 8.64 -5.18
N ILE A 121 -15.41 8.41 -6.11
CA ILE A 121 -15.08 9.38 -7.17
C ILE A 121 -15.68 8.96 -8.52
N GLY A 122 -15.87 7.66 -8.75
CA GLY A 122 -16.35 7.14 -10.04
C GLY A 122 -15.30 7.22 -11.16
N ALA A 123 -14.01 7.33 -10.80
CA ALA A 123 -12.92 7.55 -11.72
C ALA A 123 -11.78 6.56 -11.49
N THR A 124 -11.06 6.19 -12.55
CA THR A 124 -9.94 5.24 -12.49
C THR A 124 -8.61 5.95 -12.70
N CYS A 125 -7.63 5.62 -11.86
CA CYS A 125 -6.27 6.13 -11.97
C CYS A 125 -5.31 4.99 -12.37
N PRO A 126 -4.69 5.02 -13.56
CA PRO A 126 -3.80 3.95 -14.02
C PRO A 126 -2.56 3.83 -13.14
N TYR A 127 -2.08 4.95 -12.57
CA TYR A 127 -0.94 4.95 -11.65
C TYR A 127 -1.25 4.27 -10.31
N CYS A 128 -2.45 4.49 -9.76
CA CYS A 128 -2.89 3.83 -8.53
C CYS A 128 -3.00 2.31 -8.74
N LEU A 129 -3.57 1.89 -9.88
CA LEU A 129 -3.65 0.48 -10.25
C LEU A 129 -2.27 -0.14 -10.46
N ALA A 130 -1.36 0.56 -11.16
CA ALA A 130 0.02 0.10 -11.36
C ALA A 130 0.75 -0.09 -10.02
N SER A 131 0.62 0.84 -9.09
CA SER A 131 1.19 0.71 -7.74
C SER A 131 0.59 -0.48 -6.97
N GLY A 132 -0.72 -0.72 -7.10
CA GLY A 132 -1.36 -1.90 -6.51
C GLY A 132 -0.84 -3.22 -7.07
N VAL A 133 -0.61 -3.30 -8.37
CA VAL A 133 -0.01 -4.47 -9.02
C VAL A 133 1.42 -4.69 -8.52
N ILE A 134 2.24 -3.64 -8.44
CA ILE A 134 3.63 -3.73 -7.96
C ILE A 134 3.69 -4.24 -6.52
N SER A 135 2.86 -3.69 -5.63
CA SER A 135 2.82 -4.11 -4.23
C SER A 135 2.29 -5.54 -4.06
N LEU A 136 1.34 -5.98 -4.90
CA LEU A 136 0.86 -7.36 -4.92
C LEU A 136 1.93 -8.33 -5.41
N LEU A 137 2.67 -7.98 -6.46
CA LEU A 137 3.81 -8.77 -6.94
C LEU A 137 4.92 -8.87 -5.88
N LEU A 138 5.20 -7.79 -5.16
CA LEU A 138 6.13 -7.80 -4.02
C LEU A 138 5.67 -8.75 -2.92
N LEU A 139 4.38 -8.75 -2.57
CA LEU A 139 3.83 -9.66 -1.58
C LEU A 139 3.93 -11.13 -2.03
N VAL A 140 3.59 -11.42 -3.28
CA VAL A 140 3.66 -12.78 -3.86
C VAL A 140 5.10 -13.27 -3.93
N THR A 141 6.03 -12.44 -4.39
CA THR A 141 7.46 -12.82 -4.45
C THR A 141 8.04 -13.08 -3.07
N MET A 142 7.65 -12.29 -2.05
CA MET A 142 8.02 -12.57 -0.65
C MET A 142 7.40 -13.86 -0.10
N LEU A 143 6.20 -14.24 -0.53
CA LEU A 143 5.57 -15.52 -0.16
C LEU A 143 6.28 -16.72 -0.79
N VAL A 144 6.74 -16.58 -2.04
CA VAL A 144 7.41 -17.66 -2.77
C VAL A 144 8.85 -17.86 -2.31
N ARG A 145 9.60 -16.78 -2.04
CA ARG A 145 11.03 -16.83 -1.68
C ARG A 145 11.31 -16.94 -0.17
N ARG A 146 10.36 -17.46 0.63
CA ARG A 146 10.54 -17.57 2.09
C ARG A 146 11.70 -18.51 2.43
N PRO A 147 12.59 -18.13 3.36
CA PRO A 147 13.58 -19.06 3.90
C PRO A 147 12.81 -20.20 4.59
N VAL A 148 12.89 -21.37 3.98
CA VAL A 148 12.14 -22.59 4.34
C VAL A 148 12.50 -22.99 5.77
N ALA A 149 11.55 -22.87 6.70
CA ALA A 149 11.58 -23.62 7.96
C ALA A 149 11.18 -25.07 7.64
N GLN A 150 12.12 -26.01 7.79
CA GLN A 150 11.90 -27.42 7.50
C GLN A 150 10.84 -28.04 8.41
N GLY A 151 9.72 -28.43 7.80
CA GLY A 151 8.66 -29.24 8.40
C GLY A 151 7.28 -28.72 8.04
N ARG A 152 6.46 -29.52 7.34
CA ARG A 152 5.11 -29.15 6.87
C ARG A 152 4.19 -28.61 8.00
N ALA A 153 4.36 -29.06 9.24
CA ALA A 153 3.60 -28.58 10.41
C ALA A 153 4.11 -27.24 10.96
N ALA A 154 5.44 -27.05 11.05
CA ALA A 154 6.06 -25.77 11.42
C ALA A 154 5.86 -24.70 10.32
N GLN A 155 5.81 -25.13 9.05
CA GLN A 155 5.47 -24.35 7.87
C GLN A 155 4.02 -23.85 7.92
N ALA A 156 3.06 -24.71 8.26
CA ALA A 156 1.66 -24.31 8.42
C ALA A 156 1.46 -23.33 9.59
N TYR A 157 2.15 -23.52 10.72
CA TYR A 157 2.09 -22.60 11.86
C TYR A 157 2.71 -21.24 11.54
N THR A 158 3.87 -21.24 10.88
CA THR A 158 4.56 -20.01 10.46
C THR A 158 3.76 -19.27 9.38
N LEU A 159 3.13 -19.98 8.45
CA LEU A 159 2.25 -19.40 7.43
C LEU A 159 0.99 -18.80 8.04
N LYS A 160 0.31 -19.50 8.96
CA LYS A 160 -0.87 -18.96 9.68
C LYS A 160 -0.51 -17.74 10.50
N ARG A 161 0.63 -17.75 11.21
CA ARG A 161 1.11 -16.61 12.00
C ARG A 161 1.47 -15.41 11.13
N LEU A 162 2.11 -15.66 9.97
CA LEU A 162 2.45 -14.60 9.01
C LEU A 162 1.22 -14.06 8.30
N ALA A 163 0.25 -14.91 7.93
CA ALA A 163 -1.03 -14.48 7.42
C ALA A 163 -1.78 -13.63 8.47
N GLY A 164 -1.80 -14.05 9.74
CA GLY A 164 -2.36 -13.27 10.84
C GLY A 164 -1.67 -11.92 11.02
N LEU A 165 -0.33 -11.87 10.98
CA LEU A 165 0.44 -10.62 11.05
C LEU A 165 0.22 -9.71 9.83
N GLY A 166 0.12 -10.28 8.63
CA GLY A 166 -0.16 -9.54 7.41
C GLY A 166 -1.59 -8.98 7.39
N ILE A 167 -2.57 -9.77 7.82
CA ILE A 167 -3.97 -9.35 7.94
C ILE A 167 -4.11 -8.27 9.00
N THR A 168 -3.51 -8.45 10.19
CA THR A 168 -3.57 -7.43 11.24
C THR A 168 -2.90 -6.13 10.82
N ALA A 169 -1.73 -6.18 10.18
CA ALA A 169 -1.06 -5.01 9.63
C ALA A 169 -1.88 -4.33 8.53
N GLY A 170 -2.48 -5.11 7.62
CA GLY A 170 -3.36 -4.60 6.57
C GLY A 170 -4.62 -3.94 7.12
N VAL A 171 -5.31 -4.60 8.05
CA VAL A 171 -6.50 -4.06 8.73
C VAL A 171 -6.15 -2.81 9.51
N ALA A 172 -5.04 -2.81 10.26
CA ALA A 172 -4.59 -1.62 10.98
C ALA A 172 -4.30 -0.45 10.03
N ALA A 173 -3.62 -0.69 8.90
CA ALA A 173 -3.35 0.35 7.91
C ALA A 173 -4.64 0.93 7.31
N VAL A 174 -5.62 0.08 7.01
CA VAL A 174 -6.93 0.53 6.49
C VAL A 174 -7.71 1.31 7.55
N LEU A 175 -7.75 0.82 8.80
CA LEU A 175 -8.45 1.51 9.90
C LEU A 175 -7.81 2.87 10.21
N VAL A 176 -6.48 2.94 10.26
CA VAL A 176 -5.75 4.20 10.46
C VAL A 176 -6.00 5.14 9.30
N GLY A 177 -5.93 4.66 8.05
CA GLY A 177 -6.23 5.47 6.87
C GLY A 177 -7.66 6.01 6.90
N ALA A 178 -8.64 5.15 7.17
CA ALA A 178 -10.05 5.53 7.29
C ALA A 178 -10.28 6.54 8.42
N PHE A 179 -9.62 6.37 9.58
CA PHE A 179 -9.70 7.31 10.69
C PHE A 179 -9.12 8.69 10.33
N ILE A 180 -7.96 8.73 9.66
CA ILE A 180 -7.34 9.99 9.20
C ILE A 180 -8.27 10.69 8.22
N PHE A 181 -8.78 9.98 7.20
CA PHE A 181 -9.71 10.57 6.25
C PHE A 181 -11.02 11.04 6.92
N ALA A 182 -11.52 10.30 7.90
CA ALA A 182 -12.69 10.71 8.68
C ALA A 182 -12.43 11.95 9.54
N ALA A 183 -11.24 12.07 10.13
CA ALA A 183 -10.84 13.26 10.89
C ALA A 183 -10.79 14.50 10.00
N ASP A 184 -10.25 14.38 8.78
CA ASP A 184 -10.26 15.46 7.77
C ASP A 184 -11.69 15.85 7.31
N PHE A 185 -12.73 15.02 7.52
CA PHE A 185 -14.13 15.39 7.24
C PHE A 185 -14.79 16.24 8.33
N SER A 186 -14.11 16.50 9.44
CA SER A 186 -14.76 17.01 10.64
C SER A 186 -14.87 18.54 10.64
N THR A 187 -16.13 18.99 10.76
CA THR A 187 -16.65 20.37 10.95
C THR A 187 -16.57 21.32 9.75
N PRO A 188 -17.66 21.43 8.96
CA PRO A 188 -17.89 22.62 8.14
C PRO A 188 -17.89 23.85 9.06
N ALA A 189 -17.16 24.89 8.67
CA ALA A 189 -17.17 26.14 9.43
C ALA A 189 -18.60 26.71 9.46
N GLY A 190 -19.01 27.35 10.56
CA GLY A 190 -20.38 27.85 10.73
C GLY A 190 -20.87 28.75 9.59
N TYR A 191 -19.97 29.50 8.96
CA TYR A 191 -20.29 30.32 7.78
C TYR A 191 -20.67 29.48 6.55
N GLN A 192 -20.08 28.29 6.35
CA GLN A 192 -20.39 27.40 5.23
C GLN A 192 -21.81 26.85 5.36
N VAL A 193 -22.23 26.53 6.59
CA VAL A 193 -23.59 26.08 6.89
C VAL A 193 -24.59 27.22 6.70
N ALA A 194 -24.29 28.41 7.23
CA ALA A 194 -25.13 29.60 7.06
C ALA A 194 -25.30 30.01 5.59
N LEU A 195 -24.21 29.95 4.80
CA LEU A 195 -24.26 30.21 3.36
C LEU A 195 -25.07 29.14 2.62
N ALA A 196 -24.89 27.86 2.93
CA ALA A 196 -25.65 26.78 2.33
C ALA A 196 -27.16 26.93 2.60
N GLU A 197 -27.54 27.33 3.82
CA GLU A 197 -28.94 27.58 4.18
C GLU A 197 -29.50 28.81 3.46
N HIS A 198 -28.71 29.87 3.32
CA HIS A 198 -29.09 31.05 2.55
C HIS A 198 -29.29 30.75 1.06
N LEU A 199 -28.38 29.99 0.44
CA LEU A 199 -28.49 29.57 -0.97
C LEU A 199 -29.70 28.67 -1.20
N LYS A 200 -29.97 27.75 -0.27
CA LYS A 200 -31.17 26.90 -0.29
C LYS A 200 -32.46 27.72 -0.21
N LYS A 201 -32.49 28.74 0.66
CA LYS A 201 -33.64 29.64 0.82
C LYS A 201 -33.92 30.45 -0.46
N ASN A 202 -32.87 30.85 -1.18
CA ASN A 202 -32.99 31.60 -2.43
C ASN A 202 -33.13 30.71 -3.68
N GLN A 203 -33.35 29.41 -3.51
CA GLN A 203 -33.50 28.44 -4.63
C GLN A 203 -32.32 28.49 -5.62
N ALA A 204 -31.11 28.83 -5.16
CA ALA A 204 -29.94 28.86 -6.01
C ALA A 204 -29.52 27.42 -6.36
N ILE A 205 -29.54 27.08 -7.65
CA ILE A 205 -29.15 25.77 -8.16
C ILE A 205 -27.68 25.83 -8.59
N PHE A 206 -26.86 24.92 -8.06
CA PHE A 206 -25.48 24.74 -8.51
C PHE A 206 -25.44 23.76 -9.68
N TYR A 207 -24.97 24.22 -10.84
CA TYR A 207 -24.72 23.36 -12.00
C TYR A 207 -23.24 22.98 -12.01
N GLY A 208 -22.94 21.71 -11.82
CA GLY A 208 -21.59 21.16 -11.88
C GLY A 208 -21.60 19.72 -12.38
N ALA A 209 -20.46 19.27 -12.88
CA ALA A 209 -20.21 17.87 -13.20
C ALA A 209 -19.52 17.19 -11.99
N TYR A 210 -19.75 15.89 -11.81
CA TYR A 210 -19.04 15.12 -10.78
C TYR A 210 -17.62 14.71 -11.20
N TRP A 211 -17.24 15.04 -12.45
CA TRP A 211 -15.94 14.79 -13.05
C TRP A 211 -15.30 16.12 -13.46
#